data_AF-A0A954IP24-F1
#
_entry.id   AF-A0A954IP24-F1
#
_cell.length_a   1.000
_cell.length_b   1.000
_cell.length_c   1.000
_cell.angle_alpha   90.00
_cell.angle_beta   90.00
_cell.angle_gamma   90.00
#
_symmetry.space_group_name_H-M   'P 1'
#
loop_
_entity.id
_entity.type
_entity.pdbx_description
1 polymer ?
#
loop_
_entity_poly.entity_id
_entity_poly.type
_entity_poly.pdbx_seq_one_letter_code
_entity_poly.pdbx_strand_id
1 'polypeptide(L)'
;LAADSEVSVDDLVSREDLLDSEDRAPVIKLVNSLLFEAVRSRASDIHVQPRETYVAVRMRIDGVLFDAHQLPKPIQEEVSTRFKVLGRMNIAEKRLPQDGRATVRVGQRVIDLRIASMPTNHGERIVVRLLDKSARMYTLAELGMDAESFRRFESVIHREHGLILVTGPTGSGKSTTLYSCLQELDTSERNAVTLEDPIEYELEGISQTQINTRKGMTFASGLRSVLRQDPDIIMLGEIRDHETAVMAIQSSLTGHMVFSTLHTNDAPSAVTRLLDLGIEPYLASSSLLAVLAQRLVRRICPHCREAVSVTSAERQAVGLRHDIDTVYRGVGCDHCRGTGYQGRFGVFELLMVTGQIQDSIQRRASAAEIRALGLQEGMRPMRLDGLQKVIEGKTTLDEVTRVTVDVDVET
;
A
#
# COMPACT_ATOMS: atom_id res chain seq x y z
N LEU A 1 -45.03 -14.69 -24.77
CA LEU A 1 -44.15 -14.90 -23.59
C LEU A 1 -42.76 -15.20 -24.12
N ALA A 2 -42.06 -14.15 -24.57
CA ALA A 2 -40.65 -14.21 -24.91
C ALA A 2 -39.91 -13.63 -23.70
N ALA A 3 -39.03 -14.42 -23.10
CA ALA A 3 -38.13 -13.95 -22.05
C ALA A 3 -36.91 -13.36 -22.74
N ASP A 4 -36.77 -12.03 -22.65
CA ASP A 4 -35.53 -11.33 -22.96
C ASP A 4 -34.44 -11.84 -22.02
N SER A 5 -33.44 -12.50 -22.58
CA SER A 5 -32.17 -12.70 -21.89
C SER A 5 -31.39 -11.39 -22.00
N GLU A 6 -31.47 -10.55 -20.98
CA GLU A 6 -30.57 -9.42 -20.79
C GLU A 6 -29.13 -9.95 -20.72
N VAL A 7 -28.41 -9.88 -21.83
CA VAL A 7 -26.97 -10.09 -21.86
C VAL A 7 -26.36 -8.89 -21.15
N SER A 8 -25.77 -9.12 -19.98
CA SER A 8 -25.11 -8.07 -19.22
C SER A 8 -23.95 -7.50 -20.03
N VAL A 9 -23.75 -6.18 -19.98
CA VAL A 9 -22.64 -5.50 -20.68
C VAL A 9 -21.26 -6.03 -20.22
N ASP A 10 -21.21 -6.69 -19.06
CA ASP A 10 -20.00 -7.28 -18.47
C ASP A 10 -19.55 -8.57 -19.21
N ASP A 11 -20.44 -9.23 -19.96
CA ASP A 11 -20.12 -10.43 -20.77
C ASP A 11 -19.48 -10.10 -22.14
N LEU A 12 -19.50 -8.84 -22.56
CA LEU A 12 -18.95 -8.41 -23.86
C LEU A 12 -17.42 -8.22 -23.85
N VAL A 13 -16.79 -8.24 -22.68
CA VAL A 13 -15.33 -8.25 -22.54
C VAL A 13 -14.92 -9.70 -22.27
N SER A 14 -14.34 -10.40 -23.25
CA SER A 14 -13.86 -11.78 -23.07
C SER A 14 -12.78 -11.84 -21.97
N ARG A 15 -13.20 -12.02 -20.72
CA ARG A 15 -12.30 -12.22 -19.58
C ARG A 15 -11.78 -13.65 -19.65
N GLU A 16 -10.46 -13.82 -19.61
CA GLU A 16 -9.90 -15.17 -19.64
C GLU A 16 -10.11 -15.84 -18.28
N ASP A 17 -10.87 -16.94 -18.28
CA ASP A 17 -11.02 -17.81 -17.11
C ASP A 17 -9.79 -18.70 -17.00
N LEU A 18 -9.12 -18.64 -15.84
CA LEU A 18 -7.92 -19.42 -15.57
C LEU A 18 -8.23 -20.89 -15.22
N LEU A 19 -9.46 -21.20 -14.82
CA LEU A 19 -9.91 -22.56 -14.52
C LEU A 19 -10.27 -23.33 -15.80
N ASP A 20 -10.70 -22.61 -16.83
CA ASP A 20 -10.98 -23.17 -18.14
C ASP A 20 -9.66 -23.45 -18.88
N SER A 21 -9.25 -24.72 -18.89
CA SER A 21 -7.97 -25.15 -19.47
C SER A 21 -8.08 -26.37 -20.37
N GLU A 22 -9.29 -26.89 -20.60
CA GLU A 22 -9.52 -27.98 -21.55
C GLU A 22 -9.11 -27.52 -22.96
N ASP A 23 -8.43 -28.40 -23.70
CA ASP A 23 -7.89 -28.17 -25.06
C ASP A 23 -6.87 -27.02 -25.28
N ARG A 24 -6.39 -26.34 -24.22
CA ARG A 24 -5.36 -25.31 -24.36
C ARG A 24 -3.93 -25.88 -24.47
N ALA A 25 -3.07 -25.17 -25.21
CA ALA A 25 -1.65 -25.51 -25.37
C ALA A 25 -0.91 -25.60 -24.01
N PRO A 26 0.12 -26.46 -23.86
CA PRO A 26 0.79 -26.71 -22.57
C PRO A 26 1.31 -25.46 -21.85
N VAL A 27 1.90 -24.50 -22.58
CA VAL A 27 2.42 -23.26 -21.98
C VAL A 27 1.30 -22.37 -21.42
N ILE A 28 0.11 -22.39 -22.05
CA ILE A 28 -1.06 -21.64 -21.55
C ILE A 28 -1.50 -22.24 -20.22
N LYS A 29 -1.60 -23.58 -20.14
CA LYS A 29 -1.93 -24.31 -18.90
C LYS A 29 -0.93 -23.99 -17.79
N LEU A 30 0.36 -23.95 -18.10
CA LEU A 30 1.41 -23.60 -17.16
C LEU A 30 1.22 -22.17 -16.62
N VAL A 31 1.10 -21.18 -17.50
CA VAL A 31 0.94 -19.77 -17.07
C VAL A 31 -0.36 -19.57 -16.28
N ASN A 32 -1.47 -20.19 -16.69
CA ASN A 32 -2.72 -20.14 -15.96
C ASN A 32 -2.60 -20.78 -14.58
N SER A 33 -1.87 -21.89 -14.46
CA SER A 33 -1.60 -22.56 -13.17
C SER A 33 -0.75 -21.68 -12.25
N LEU A 34 0.27 -20.98 -12.77
CA LEU A 34 1.08 -20.04 -12.00
C LEU A 34 0.25 -18.87 -11.47
N LEU A 35 -0.63 -18.30 -12.32
CA LEU A 35 -1.55 -17.24 -11.93
C LEU A 35 -2.55 -17.73 -10.88
N PHE A 36 -3.14 -18.92 -11.08
CA PHE A 36 -4.06 -19.53 -10.13
C PHE A 36 -3.41 -19.76 -8.76
N GLU A 37 -2.19 -20.30 -8.74
CA GLU A 37 -1.44 -20.50 -7.50
C GLU A 37 -1.13 -19.17 -6.80
N ALA A 38 -0.74 -18.13 -7.54
CA ALA A 38 -0.51 -16.79 -6.99
C ALA A 38 -1.78 -16.21 -6.34
N VAL A 39 -2.94 -16.35 -7.00
CA VAL A 39 -4.24 -15.90 -6.48
C VAL A 39 -4.66 -16.69 -5.23
N ARG A 40 -4.48 -18.01 -5.25
CA ARG A 40 -4.78 -18.91 -4.12
C ARG A 40 -3.87 -18.64 -2.92
N SER A 41 -2.61 -18.33 -3.18
CA SER A 41 -1.60 -18.01 -2.16
C SER A 41 -1.64 -16.58 -1.65
N ARG A 42 -2.51 -15.72 -2.21
CA ARG A 42 -2.57 -14.28 -1.91
C ARG A 42 -1.24 -13.58 -2.18
N ALA A 43 -0.53 -13.99 -3.23
CA ALA A 43 0.67 -13.32 -3.69
C ALA A 43 0.33 -11.95 -4.30
N SER A 44 1.14 -10.93 -4.01
CA SER A 44 1.02 -9.60 -4.61
C SER A 44 1.69 -9.52 -5.98
N ASP A 45 2.77 -10.27 -6.18
CA ASP A 45 3.55 -10.24 -7.42
C ASP A 45 4.06 -11.64 -7.78
N ILE A 46 4.07 -11.97 -9.07
CA ILE A 46 4.80 -13.09 -9.65
C ILE A 46 6.04 -12.53 -10.36
N HIS A 47 7.18 -13.14 -10.15
CA HIS A 47 8.43 -12.81 -10.79
C HIS A 47 8.92 -14.02 -11.60
N VAL A 48 8.93 -13.88 -12.93
CA VAL A 48 9.51 -14.86 -13.85
C VAL A 48 10.87 -14.35 -14.28
N GLN A 49 11.92 -15.03 -13.83
CA GLN A 49 13.30 -14.55 -13.91
C GLN A 49 14.15 -15.54 -14.69
N PRO A 50 14.57 -15.19 -15.91
CA PRO A 50 15.50 -16.03 -16.64
C PRO A 50 16.86 -16.03 -15.94
N ARG A 51 17.38 -17.23 -15.68
CA ARG A 51 18.77 -17.48 -15.26
C ARG A 51 19.52 -18.11 -16.42
N GLU A 52 20.81 -18.34 -16.25
CA GLU A 52 21.64 -18.95 -17.29
C GLU A 52 21.09 -20.32 -17.72
N THR A 53 20.79 -21.20 -16.75
CA THR A 53 20.43 -22.61 -17.00
C THR A 53 18.96 -22.96 -16.77
N TYR A 54 18.15 -22.04 -16.21
CA TYR A 54 16.73 -22.27 -15.90
C TYR A 54 15.96 -20.95 -15.83
N VAL A 55 14.64 -21.01 -15.63
CA VAL A 55 13.81 -19.84 -15.32
C VAL A 55 13.24 -19.98 -13.91
N ALA A 56 13.56 -19.04 -13.02
CA ALA A 56 13.05 -19.01 -11.66
C ALA A 56 11.68 -18.32 -11.63
N VAL A 57 10.65 -18.98 -11.08
CA VAL A 57 9.37 -18.35 -10.79
C VAL A 57 9.27 -18.14 -9.28
N ARG A 58 9.14 -16.89 -8.88
CA ARG A 58 9.06 -16.49 -7.47
C ARG A 58 7.78 -15.72 -7.22
N MET A 59 7.17 -15.90 -6.05
CA MET A 59 5.96 -15.19 -5.67
C MET A 59 6.23 -14.32 -4.46
N ARG A 60 5.74 -13.08 -4.48
CA ARG A 60 5.78 -12.21 -3.31
C ARG A 60 4.52 -12.45 -2.48
N ILE A 61 4.67 -13.04 -1.30
CA ILE A 61 3.57 -13.31 -0.37
C ILE A 61 3.89 -12.55 0.92
N ASP A 62 2.94 -11.76 1.41
CA ASP A 62 3.11 -10.91 2.59
C ASP A 62 4.40 -10.06 2.58
N GLY A 63 4.76 -9.56 1.39
CA GLY A 63 5.94 -8.71 1.17
C GLY A 63 7.26 -9.46 0.96
N VAL A 64 7.31 -10.78 1.19
CA VAL A 64 8.52 -11.61 1.08
C VAL A 64 8.48 -12.43 -0.22
N LEU A 65 9.63 -12.56 -0.88
CA LEU A 65 9.80 -13.36 -2.09
C LEU A 65 10.05 -14.83 -1.73
N PHE A 66 9.27 -15.73 -2.33
CA PHE A 66 9.42 -17.18 -2.20
C PHE A 66 9.73 -17.79 -3.56
N ASP A 67 10.67 -18.72 -3.61
CA ASP A 67 10.90 -19.56 -4.80
C ASP A 67 9.74 -20.55 -4.91
N ALA A 68 8.94 -20.43 -5.97
CA ALA A 68 7.75 -21.25 -6.18
C ALA A 68 8.04 -22.40 -7.13
N HIS A 69 8.64 -22.10 -8.30
CA HIS A 69 8.94 -23.10 -9.32
C HIS A 69 10.27 -22.83 -10.01
N GLN A 70 10.89 -23.91 -10.49
CA GLN A 70 12.01 -23.87 -11.42
C GLN A 70 11.56 -24.45 -12.77
N LEU A 71 11.49 -23.59 -13.78
CA LEU A 71 11.07 -24.00 -15.12
C LEU A 71 12.30 -24.32 -16.01
N PRO A 72 12.20 -25.33 -16.90
CA PRO A 72 13.25 -25.63 -17.86
C PRO A 72 13.59 -24.42 -18.75
N LYS A 73 14.87 -24.20 -19.04
CA LYS A 73 15.32 -23.11 -19.91
C LYS A 73 14.67 -23.10 -21.32
N PRO A 74 14.43 -24.24 -22.00
CA PRO A 74 13.87 -24.24 -23.35
C PRO A 74 12.49 -23.61 -23.47
N ILE A 75 11.66 -23.65 -22.42
CA ILE A 75 10.30 -23.11 -22.45
C ILE A 75 10.24 -21.60 -22.11
N GLN A 76 11.38 -20.96 -21.88
CA GLN A 76 11.45 -19.55 -21.47
C GLN A 76 10.73 -18.62 -22.45
N GLU A 77 10.99 -18.76 -23.76
CA GLU A 77 10.41 -17.86 -24.76
C GLU A 77 8.91 -18.03 -24.91
N GLU A 78 8.42 -19.26 -24.75
CA GLU A 78 6.99 -19.56 -24.79
C GLU A 78 6.29 -18.91 -23.59
N VAL A 79 6.89 -19.00 -22.40
CA VAL A 79 6.37 -18.39 -21.17
C VAL A 79 6.36 -16.87 -21.27
N SER A 80 7.46 -16.23 -21.71
CA SER A 80 7.51 -14.76 -21.85
C SER A 80 6.53 -14.27 -22.91
N THR A 81 6.46 -14.95 -24.06
CA THR A 81 5.48 -14.67 -25.12
C THR A 81 4.06 -14.77 -24.60
N ARG A 82 3.74 -15.80 -23.81
CA ARG A 82 2.39 -15.98 -23.26
C ARG A 82 1.98 -14.82 -22.33
N PHE A 83 2.88 -14.35 -21.45
CA PHE A 83 2.61 -13.16 -20.65
C PHE A 83 2.48 -11.89 -21.49
N LYS A 84 3.25 -11.76 -22.58
CA LYS A 84 3.14 -10.63 -23.51
C LYS A 84 1.81 -10.62 -24.26
N VAL A 85 1.33 -11.79 -24.68
CA VAL A 85 -0.01 -11.95 -25.29
C VAL A 85 -1.10 -11.54 -24.30
N LEU A 86 -1.05 -12.03 -23.06
CA LEU A 86 -1.99 -11.63 -22.01
C LEU A 86 -2.03 -10.10 -21.83
N GLY A 87 -0.86 -9.48 -21.75
CA GLY A 87 -0.72 -8.03 -21.56
C GLY A 87 -0.91 -7.18 -22.82
N ARG A 88 -1.27 -7.78 -23.97
CA ARG A 88 -1.38 -7.10 -25.28
C ARG A 88 -0.11 -6.34 -25.70
N MET A 89 1.05 -6.90 -25.39
CA MET A 89 2.38 -6.36 -25.71
C MET A 89 2.89 -6.85 -27.07
N ASN A 90 3.87 -6.17 -27.65
CA ASN A 90 4.51 -6.58 -28.89
C ASN A 90 5.47 -7.76 -28.63
N ILE A 91 5.08 -8.95 -29.09
CA ILE A 91 5.84 -10.20 -28.92
C ILE A 91 7.18 -10.20 -29.67
N ALA A 92 7.27 -9.48 -30.79
CA ALA A 92 8.48 -9.43 -31.63
C ALA A 92 9.57 -8.52 -31.02
N GLU A 93 9.18 -7.47 -30.29
CA GLU A 93 10.15 -6.59 -29.64
C GLU A 93 10.58 -7.19 -28.30
N LYS A 94 11.86 -7.59 -28.19
CA LYS A 94 12.44 -8.22 -26.99
C LYS A 94 13.56 -7.38 -26.36
N ARG A 95 13.90 -6.22 -26.93
CA ARG A 95 15.07 -5.40 -26.57
C ARG A 95 14.72 -4.16 -25.76
N LEU A 96 13.43 -3.83 -25.67
CA LEU A 96 12.93 -2.68 -24.91
C LEU A 96 11.96 -3.15 -23.82
N PRO A 97 11.93 -2.47 -22.65
CA PRO A 97 10.90 -2.70 -21.65
C PRO A 97 9.50 -2.45 -22.22
N GLN A 98 8.54 -3.23 -21.75
CA GLN A 98 7.13 -3.11 -22.14
C GLN A 98 6.23 -3.29 -20.92
N ASP A 99 5.12 -2.56 -20.90
CA ASP A 99 4.08 -2.68 -19.88
C ASP A 99 2.75 -3.06 -20.55
N GLY A 100 2.06 -4.02 -19.95
CA GLY A 100 0.78 -4.53 -20.37
C GLY A 100 -0.20 -4.61 -19.21
N ARG A 101 -1.49 -4.63 -19.54
CA ARG A 101 -2.57 -4.87 -18.57
C ARG A 101 -3.47 -5.97 -19.10
N ALA A 102 -3.99 -6.79 -18.19
CA ALA A 102 -4.95 -7.84 -18.49
C ALA A 102 -5.93 -7.98 -17.33
N THR A 103 -7.12 -8.51 -17.58
CA THR A 103 -8.06 -8.90 -16.52
C THR A 103 -8.34 -10.38 -16.68
N VAL A 104 -8.17 -11.14 -15.61
CA VAL A 104 -8.38 -12.59 -15.57
C VAL A 104 -9.39 -12.94 -14.48
N ARG A 105 -10.07 -14.08 -14.64
CA ARG A 105 -11.03 -14.57 -13.65
C ARG A 105 -10.53 -15.86 -13.01
N VAL A 106 -10.69 -15.97 -11.70
CA VAL A 106 -10.48 -17.20 -10.92
C VAL A 106 -11.72 -17.49 -10.09
N GLY A 107 -12.58 -18.37 -10.58
CA GLY A 107 -13.90 -18.59 -9.98
C GLY A 107 -14.73 -17.32 -10.02
N GLN A 108 -15.08 -16.76 -8.85
CA GLN A 108 -15.79 -15.47 -8.74
C GLN A 108 -14.86 -14.26 -8.60
N ARG A 109 -13.55 -14.47 -8.45
CA ARG A 109 -12.59 -13.37 -8.23
C ARG A 109 -12.16 -12.80 -9.57
N VAL A 110 -12.28 -11.48 -9.71
CA VAL A 110 -11.78 -10.72 -10.88
C VAL A 110 -10.44 -10.10 -10.49
N ILE A 111 -9.39 -10.47 -11.22
CA ILE A 111 -8.02 -10.05 -10.94
C ILE A 111 -7.50 -9.22 -12.10
N ASP A 112 -7.15 -7.97 -11.83
CA ASP A 112 -6.42 -7.13 -12.77
C ASP A 112 -4.92 -7.42 -12.65
N LEU A 113 -4.28 -7.63 -13.78
CA LEU A 113 -2.86 -7.91 -13.91
C LEU A 113 -2.17 -6.68 -14.50
N ARG A 114 -1.10 -6.23 -13.85
CA ARG A 114 -0.11 -5.34 -14.46
C ARG A 114 1.13 -6.16 -14.77
N ILE A 115 1.48 -6.26 -16.05
CA ILE A 115 2.53 -7.13 -16.54
C ILE A 115 3.63 -6.25 -17.10
N ALA A 116 4.83 -6.33 -16.52
CA ALA A 116 6.01 -5.64 -17.03
C ALA A 116 7.00 -6.66 -17.59
N SER A 117 7.44 -6.45 -18.83
CA SER A 117 8.56 -7.16 -19.46
C SER A 117 9.80 -6.26 -19.46
N MET A 118 10.95 -6.82 -19.10
CA MET A 118 12.23 -6.12 -19.17
C MET A 118 13.32 -7.05 -19.72
N PRO A 119 14.08 -6.65 -20.75
CA PRO A 119 15.21 -7.43 -21.24
C PRO A 119 16.30 -7.57 -20.17
N THR A 120 16.90 -8.75 -20.10
CA THR A 120 18.03 -9.07 -19.21
C THR A 120 19.03 -9.97 -19.94
N ASN A 121 20.20 -10.19 -19.34
CA ASN A 121 21.31 -10.95 -19.92
C ASN A 121 20.92 -12.37 -20.41
N HIS A 122 19.89 -12.97 -19.82
CA HIS A 122 19.48 -14.35 -20.12
C HIS A 122 18.08 -14.46 -20.74
N GLY A 123 17.45 -13.32 -21.10
CA GLY A 123 16.12 -13.25 -21.69
C GLY A 123 15.24 -12.15 -21.10
N GLU A 124 13.94 -12.19 -21.40
CA GLU A 124 12.98 -11.25 -20.82
C GLU A 124 12.58 -11.68 -19.40
N ARG A 125 12.78 -10.77 -18.44
CA ARG A 125 12.21 -10.89 -17.10
C ARG A 125 10.78 -10.36 -17.13
N ILE A 126 9.84 -11.16 -16.63
CA ILE A 126 8.45 -10.73 -16.45
C ILE A 126 8.16 -10.52 -14.96
N VAL A 127 7.48 -9.43 -14.65
CA VAL A 127 6.85 -9.20 -13.34
C VAL A 127 5.36 -9.00 -13.56
N VAL A 128 4.54 -9.77 -12.86
CA VAL A 128 3.09 -9.64 -12.87
C VAL A 128 2.64 -9.19 -11.49
N ARG A 129 2.07 -8.00 -11.38
CA ARG A 129 1.38 -7.57 -10.17
C ARG A 129 -0.09 -7.96 -10.26
N LEU A 130 -0.60 -8.61 -9.21
CA LEU A 130 -2.00 -8.99 -9.10
C LEU A 130 -2.73 -7.96 -8.26
N LEU A 131 -3.83 -7.45 -8.80
CA LEU A 131 -4.74 -6.53 -8.14
C LEU A 131 -6.09 -7.22 -8.06
N ASP A 132 -6.39 -7.76 -6.89
CA ASP A 132 -7.65 -8.45 -6.66
C ASP A 132 -8.76 -7.44 -6.38
N LYS A 133 -9.59 -7.15 -7.37
CA LYS A 133 -10.73 -6.22 -7.22
C LYS A 133 -11.79 -6.74 -6.26
N SER A 134 -11.82 -8.05 -6.01
CA SER A 134 -12.71 -8.68 -5.03
C SER A 134 -12.14 -8.72 -3.62
N ALA A 135 -10.93 -8.17 -3.40
CA ALA A 135 -10.34 -8.12 -2.08
C ALA A 135 -11.19 -7.23 -1.16
N ARG A 136 -11.46 -7.75 0.04
CA ARG A 136 -12.14 -7.02 1.10
C ARG A 136 -11.39 -5.72 1.41
N MET A 137 -12.11 -4.60 1.36
CA MET A 137 -11.65 -3.32 1.88
C MET A 137 -11.62 -3.34 3.42
N TYR A 138 -10.56 -2.80 4.00
CA TYR A 138 -10.43 -2.70 5.45
C TYR A 138 -11.16 -1.45 5.95
N THR A 139 -11.92 -1.59 7.02
CA THR A 139 -12.42 -0.43 7.77
C THR A 139 -11.28 0.25 8.53
N LEU A 140 -11.45 1.52 8.91
CA LEU A 140 -10.43 2.25 9.66
C LEU A 140 -10.05 1.55 10.98
N ALA A 141 -11.05 0.98 11.66
CA ALA A 141 -10.87 0.22 12.90
C ALA A 141 -10.06 -1.09 12.71
N GLU A 142 -10.07 -1.67 11.52
CA GLU A 142 -9.37 -2.93 11.22
C GLU A 142 -7.89 -2.74 10.84
N LEU A 143 -7.45 -1.51 10.59
CA LEU A 143 -6.07 -1.22 10.18
C LEU A 143 -5.04 -1.55 11.28
N GLY A 144 -5.49 -1.58 12.54
CA GLY A 144 -4.68 -1.96 13.69
C GLY A 144 -4.02 -0.77 14.41
N MET A 145 -4.62 0.42 14.35
CA MET A 145 -4.26 1.53 15.23
C MET A 145 -4.58 1.17 16.68
N ASP A 146 -3.80 1.68 17.63
CA ASP A 146 -4.21 1.61 19.04
C ASP A 146 -5.42 2.51 19.29
N ALA A 147 -6.14 2.27 20.38
CA ALA A 147 -7.41 2.94 20.65
C ALA A 147 -7.29 4.47 20.80
N GLU A 148 -6.14 4.98 21.28
CA GLU A 148 -5.93 6.42 21.42
C GLU A 148 -5.63 7.05 20.06
N SER A 149 -4.69 6.48 19.30
CA SER A 149 -4.38 6.94 17.94
C SER A 149 -5.61 6.88 17.03
N PHE A 150 -6.41 5.81 17.13
CA PHE A 150 -7.65 5.67 16.37
C PHE A 150 -8.61 6.82 16.66
N ARG A 151 -8.94 7.08 17.95
CA ARG A 151 -9.85 8.18 18.32
C ARG A 151 -9.33 9.55 17.87
N ARG A 152 -8.03 9.80 18.04
CA ARG A 152 -7.39 11.06 17.62
C ARG A 152 -7.48 11.23 16.10
N PHE A 153 -7.18 10.18 15.34
CA PHE A 153 -7.23 10.21 13.88
C PHE A 153 -8.66 10.33 13.35
N GLU A 154 -9.59 9.54 13.89
CA GLU A 154 -11.03 9.61 13.61
C GLU A 154 -11.59 11.02 13.86
N SER A 155 -11.14 11.70 14.91
CA SER A 155 -11.60 13.07 15.18
C SER A 155 -11.15 14.10 14.13
N VAL A 156 -10.02 13.88 13.43
CA VAL A 156 -9.53 14.83 12.42
C VAL A 156 -10.03 14.53 11.02
N ILE A 157 -10.29 13.26 10.67
CA ILE A 157 -10.87 12.93 9.36
C ILE A 157 -12.26 13.55 9.18
N HIS A 158 -13.00 13.74 10.29
CA HIS A 158 -14.35 14.32 10.30
C HIS A 158 -14.37 15.86 10.33
N ARG A 159 -13.21 16.54 10.29
CA ARG A 159 -13.21 18.00 10.16
C ARG A 159 -13.78 18.42 8.79
N GLU A 160 -14.28 19.65 8.71
CA GLU A 160 -14.82 20.19 7.45
C GLU A 160 -13.72 20.40 6.40
N HIS A 161 -12.54 20.86 6.83
CA HIS A 161 -11.45 21.15 5.93
C HIS A 161 -10.08 20.97 6.59
N GLY A 162 -9.06 20.85 5.75
CA GLY A 162 -7.67 20.69 6.17
C GLY A 162 -6.96 19.58 5.41
N LEU A 163 -5.66 19.44 5.63
CA LEU A 163 -4.80 18.48 4.96
C LEU A 163 -4.42 17.35 5.93
N ILE A 164 -4.65 16.11 5.54
CA ILE A 164 -4.18 14.91 6.23
C ILE A 164 -3.19 14.18 5.32
N LEU A 165 -2.00 13.89 5.86
CA LEU A 165 -0.96 13.18 5.14
C LEU A 165 -0.77 11.78 5.70
N VAL A 166 -0.84 10.77 4.84
CA VAL A 166 -0.44 9.40 5.18
C VAL A 166 0.93 9.13 4.56
N THR A 167 1.91 8.73 5.38
CA THR A 167 3.29 8.60 4.92
C THR A 167 3.86 7.22 5.12
N GLY A 168 4.89 6.92 4.33
CA GLY A 168 5.60 5.66 4.35
C GLY A 168 6.08 5.21 2.97
N PRO A 169 6.86 4.13 2.92
CA PRO A 169 7.45 3.60 1.71
C PRO A 169 6.38 3.00 0.79
N THR A 170 6.78 2.56 -0.39
CA THR A 170 5.94 1.72 -1.23
C THR A 170 5.57 0.42 -0.49
N GLY A 171 4.30 0.04 -0.53
CA GLY A 171 3.82 -1.19 0.11
C GLY A 171 3.60 -1.10 1.62
N SER A 172 3.62 0.09 2.24
CA SER A 172 3.25 0.27 3.65
C SER A 172 1.75 0.34 3.92
N GLY A 173 0.90 0.24 2.89
CA GLY A 173 -0.55 0.28 3.01
C GLY A 173 -1.19 1.67 2.98
N LYS A 174 -0.48 2.72 2.52
CA LYS A 174 -1.00 4.10 2.51
C LYS A 174 -2.34 4.22 1.78
N SER A 175 -2.44 3.67 0.58
CA SER A 175 -3.69 3.70 -0.20
C SER A 175 -4.82 2.95 0.52
N THR A 176 -4.51 1.84 1.20
CA THR A 176 -5.49 1.13 2.03
C THR A 176 -6.02 2.03 3.13
N THR A 177 -5.15 2.71 3.87
CA THR A 177 -5.54 3.66 4.91
C THR A 177 -6.37 4.81 4.35
N LEU A 178 -5.95 5.42 3.23
CA LEU A 178 -6.70 6.50 2.60
C LEU A 178 -8.10 6.07 2.16
N TYR A 179 -8.21 4.89 1.55
CA TYR A 179 -9.50 4.36 1.14
C TYR A 179 -10.38 4.04 2.37
N SER A 180 -9.80 3.53 3.46
CA SER A 180 -10.53 3.35 4.73
C SER A 180 -11.05 4.67 5.28
N CYS A 181 -10.28 5.77 5.19
CA CYS A 181 -10.76 7.09 5.58
C CYS A 181 -11.93 7.54 4.71
N LEU A 182 -11.83 7.37 3.39
CA LEU A 182 -12.88 7.77 2.46
C LEU A 182 -14.17 6.99 2.66
N GLN A 183 -14.09 5.71 3.03
CA GLN A 183 -15.25 4.87 3.34
C GLN A 183 -15.91 5.21 4.69
N GLU A 184 -15.15 5.77 5.63
CA GLU A 184 -15.69 6.24 6.91
C GLU A 184 -16.49 7.54 6.74
N LEU A 185 -16.13 8.34 5.73
CA LEU A 185 -16.81 9.60 5.45
C LEU A 185 -18.11 9.36 4.67
N ASP A 186 -19.14 10.14 5.00
CA ASP A 186 -20.43 10.06 4.33
C ASP A 186 -20.37 10.66 2.92
N THR A 187 -20.13 9.82 1.92
CA THR A 187 -20.10 10.20 0.51
C THR A 187 -21.49 10.27 -0.12
N SER A 188 -22.57 10.03 0.63
CA SER A 188 -23.94 10.27 0.16
C SER A 188 -24.34 11.75 0.25
N GLU A 189 -23.74 12.47 1.20
CA GLU A 189 -23.93 13.92 1.40
C GLU A 189 -22.75 14.76 0.92
N ARG A 190 -21.54 14.18 0.85
CA ARG A 190 -20.30 14.88 0.48
C ARG A 190 -19.76 14.38 -0.86
N ASN A 191 -19.46 15.30 -1.76
CA ASN A 191 -18.85 15.00 -3.06
C ASN A 191 -17.35 14.69 -2.90
N ALA A 192 -17.02 13.40 -2.99
CA ALA A 192 -15.65 12.91 -2.89
C ALA A 192 -15.03 12.63 -4.27
N VAL A 193 -13.86 13.22 -4.53
CA VAL A 193 -13.12 13.06 -5.79
C VAL A 193 -11.67 12.65 -5.53
N THR A 194 -11.16 11.68 -6.31
CA THR A 194 -9.77 11.22 -6.19
C THR A 194 -8.98 11.42 -7.49
N LEU A 195 -7.68 11.64 -7.33
CA LEU A 195 -6.69 11.66 -8.41
C LEU A 195 -5.60 10.65 -8.09
N GLU A 196 -5.41 9.63 -8.91
CA GLU A 196 -4.59 8.46 -8.56
C GLU A 196 -3.70 7.97 -9.71
N ASP A 197 -2.47 7.56 -9.41
CA ASP A 197 -1.54 7.01 -10.40
C ASP A 197 -1.04 5.61 -10.00
N PRO A 198 -1.82 4.55 -10.27
CA PRO A 198 -3.20 4.53 -10.77
C PRO A 198 -4.24 4.19 -9.69
N ILE A 199 -5.52 4.13 -10.08
CA ILE A 199 -6.61 3.62 -9.23
C ILE A 199 -6.36 2.13 -8.92
N GLU A 200 -6.41 1.78 -7.62
CA GLU A 200 -6.14 0.40 -7.16
C GLU A 200 -7.42 -0.41 -6.95
N TYR A 201 -8.47 0.20 -6.39
CA TYR A 201 -9.80 -0.39 -6.22
C TYR A 201 -10.88 0.63 -6.54
N GLU A 202 -12.03 0.14 -7.00
CA GLU A 202 -13.21 0.96 -7.23
C GLU A 202 -13.93 1.19 -5.89
N LEU A 203 -14.19 2.45 -5.58
CA LEU A 203 -14.91 2.88 -4.38
C LEU A 203 -16.30 3.37 -4.79
N GLU A 204 -17.32 2.70 -4.29
CA GLU A 204 -18.71 3.09 -4.50
C GLU A 204 -18.95 4.50 -3.94
N GLY A 205 -19.69 5.34 -4.68
CA GLY A 205 -20.01 6.71 -4.28
C GLY A 205 -18.87 7.72 -4.45
N ILE A 206 -17.70 7.33 -4.98
CA ILE A 206 -16.54 8.21 -5.11
C ILE A 206 -16.12 8.35 -6.57
N SER A 207 -15.94 9.59 -7.03
CA SER A 207 -15.47 9.87 -8.38
C SER A 207 -13.95 9.74 -8.46
N GLN A 208 -13.46 8.60 -8.98
CA GLN A 208 -12.02 8.33 -9.06
C GLN A 208 -11.45 8.63 -10.46
N THR A 209 -10.40 9.45 -10.52
CA THR A 209 -9.72 9.82 -11.77
C THR A 209 -8.30 9.28 -11.81
N GLN A 210 -7.98 8.49 -12.83
CA GLN A 210 -6.63 7.99 -13.05
C GLN A 210 -5.76 9.03 -13.80
N ILE A 211 -4.56 9.29 -13.29
CA ILE A 211 -3.55 10.11 -13.94
C ILE A 211 -3.18 9.51 -15.31
N ASN A 212 -2.99 10.39 -16.28
CA ASN A 212 -2.56 10.05 -17.63
C ASN A 212 -1.68 11.17 -18.20
N THR A 213 -0.39 11.11 -17.87
CA THR A 213 0.60 12.10 -18.29
C THR A 213 0.71 12.23 -19.81
N ARG A 214 0.54 11.13 -20.57
CA ARG A 214 0.56 11.15 -22.04
C ARG A 214 -0.57 11.97 -22.66
N LYS A 215 -1.71 12.08 -21.97
CA LYS A 215 -2.86 12.90 -22.36
C LYS A 215 -2.89 14.27 -21.65
N GLY A 216 -1.85 14.62 -20.89
CA GLY A 216 -1.78 15.88 -20.13
C GLY A 216 -2.57 15.90 -18.82
N MET A 217 -3.12 14.76 -18.39
CA MET A 217 -3.79 14.62 -17.09
C MET A 217 -2.73 14.29 -16.02
N THR A 218 -2.19 15.32 -15.36
CA THR A 218 -1.26 15.23 -14.23
C THR A 218 -2.00 15.47 -12.91
N PHE A 219 -1.36 15.27 -11.76
CA PHE A 219 -1.98 15.61 -10.47
C PHE A 219 -2.38 17.08 -10.39
N ALA A 220 -1.50 18.00 -10.79
CA ALA A 220 -1.79 19.43 -10.79
C ALA A 220 -2.91 19.81 -11.78
N SER A 221 -2.89 19.33 -13.03
CA SER A 221 -3.95 19.66 -14.00
C SER A 221 -5.28 19.00 -13.67
N GLY A 222 -5.24 17.79 -13.12
CA GLY A 222 -6.39 17.08 -12.56
C GLY A 222 -7.00 17.86 -11.41
N LEU A 223 -6.20 18.29 -10.43
CA LEU A 223 -6.70 19.02 -9.26
C LEU A 223 -7.32 20.36 -9.63
N ARG A 224 -6.78 21.06 -10.65
CA ARG A 224 -7.40 22.28 -11.19
C ARG A 224 -8.79 22.00 -11.72
N SER A 225 -9.02 20.81 -12.26
CA SER A 225 -10.32 20.41 -12.79
C SER A 225 -11.27 20.00 -11.68
N VAL A 226 -10.78 19.24 -10.69
CA VAL A 226 -11.53 18.83 -9.49
C VAL A 226 -12.09 20.04 -8.74
N LEU A 227 -11.32 21.13 -8.59
CA LEU A 227 -11.79 22.36 -7.93
C LEU A 227 -12.96 23.07 -8.66
N ARG A 228 -13.31 22.67 -9.89
CA ARG A 228 -14.51 23.13 -10.60
C ARG A 228 -15.63 22.09 -10.60
N GLN A 229 -15.53 21.06 -9.78
CA GLN A 229 -16.52 19.99 -9.66
C GLN A 229 -17.29 20.05 -8.35
N ASP A 230 -17.21 21.18 -7.63
CA ASP A 230 -17.85 21.36 -6.32
C ASP A 230 -17.51 20.23 -5.32
N PRO A 231 -16.22 19.90 -5.11
CA PRO A 231 -15.84 18.81 -4.22
C PRO A 231 -15.94 19.25 -2.75
N ASP A 232 -16.23 18.31 -1.85
CA ASP A 232 -16.07 18.49 -0.40
C ASP A 232 -14.78 17.80 0.06
N ILE A 233 -14.52 16.61 -0.49
CA ILE A 233 -13.39 15.75 -0.14
C ILE A 233 -12.54 15.51 -1.38
N ILE A 234 -11.24 15.76 -1.26
CA ILE A 234 -10.25 15.56 -2.32
C ILE A 234 -9.20 14.58 -1.84
N MET A 235 -8.98 13.49 -2.57
CA MET A 235 -7.86 12.59 -2.33
C MET A 235 -6.85 12.65 -3.48
N LEU A 236 -5.61 12.96 -3.15
CA LEU A 236 -4.47 12.93 -4.07
C LEU A 236 -3.63 11.70 -3.76
N GLY A 237 -3.43 10.82 -4.73
CA GLY A 237 -2.66 9.59 -4.55
C GLY A 237 -1.28 9.84 -3.93
N GLU A 238 -0.64 10.95 -4.28
CA GLU A 238 0.61 11.42 -3.67
C GLU A 238 0.93 12.88 -4.01
N ILE A 239 1.78 13.50 -3.20
CA ILE A 239 2.43 14.78 -3.50
C ILE A 239 3.90 14.51 -3.84
N ARG A 240 4.28 14.71 -5.11
CA ARG A 240 5.67 14.52 -5.57
C ARG A 240 6.43 15.82 -5.77
N ASP A 241 5.73 16.89 -6.09
CA ASP A 241 6.30 18.15 -6.55
C ASP A 241 5.67 19.37 -5.86
N HIS A 242 6.33 20.51 -6.02
CA HIS A 242 5.91 21.80 -5.46
C HIS A 242 4.50 22.20 -5.92
N GLU A 243 4.21 22.04 -7.22
CA GLU A 243 2.93 22.49 -7.80
C GLU A 243 1.75 21.74 -7.17
N THR A 244 1.85 20.41 -7.08
CA THR A 244 0.83 19.56 -6.46
C THR A 244 0.69 19.87 -4.96
N ALA A 245 1.81 20.10 -4.27
CA ALA A 245 1.81 20.46 -2.85
C ALA A 245 1.09 21.80 -2.58
N VAL A 246 1.40 22.84 -3.37
CA VAL A 246 0.78 24.17 -3.25
C VAL A 246 -0.72 24.06 -3.45
N MET A 247 -1.15 23.32 -4.48
CA MET A 247 -2.57 23.18 -4.77
C MET A 247 -3.32 22.36 -3.71
N ALA A 248 -2.73 21.30 -3.18
CA ALA A 248 -3.32 20.52 -2.08
C ALA A 248 -3.58 21.41 -0.86
N ILE A 249 -2.59 22.22 -0.50
CA ILE A 249 -2.68 23.16 0.62
C ILE A 249 -3.71 24.25 0.36
N GLN A 250 -3.69 24.88 -0.83
CA GLN A 250 -4.69 25.88 -1.18
C GLN A 250 -6.11 25.32 -1.11
N SER A 251 -6.32 24.10 -1.63
CA SER A 251 -7.62 23.42 -1.57
C SER A 251 -8.06 23.23 -0.11
N SER A 252 -7.14 22.82 0.77
CA SER A 252 -7.45 22.63 2.19
C SER A 252 -7.77 23.94 2.94
N LEU A 253 -7.20 25.07 2.49
CA LEU A 253 -7.46 26.40 3.05
C LEU A 253 -8.76 27.02 2.51
N THR A 254 -9.24 26.57 1.35
CA THR A 254 -10.48 27.02 0.73
C THR A 254 -11.70 26.18 1.12
N GLY A 255 -11.61 25.42 2.22
CA GLY A 255 -12.76 24.71 2.80
C GLY A 255 -12.91 23.25 2.38
N HIS A 256 -11.88 22.63 1.79
CA HIS A 256 -11.93 21.22 1.39
C HIS A 256 -11.20 20.32 2.40
N MET A 257 -11.72 19.11 2.61
CA MET A 257 -10.96 18.06 3.28
C MET A 257 -10.03 17.38 2.25
N VAL A 258 -8.72 17.46 2.48
CA VAL A 258 -7.71 16.96 1.54
C VAL A 258 -6.91 15.83 2.16
N PHE A 259 -6.91 14.68 1.48
CA PHE A 259 -6.08 13.53 1.81
C PHE A 259 -4.95 13.39 0.80
N SER A 260 -3.73 13.11 1.26
CA SER A 260 -2.64 12.76 0.35
C SER A 260 -1.59 11.86 0.97
N THR A 261 -0.64 11.43 0.14
CA THR A 261 0.52 10.67 0.61
C THR A 261 1.86 11.36 0.35
N LEU A 262 2.82 11.09 1.23
CA LEU A 262 4.24 11.41 1.04
C LEU A 262 5.11 10.17 1.31
N HIS A 263 6.30 10.18 0.74
CA HIS A 263 7.32 9.16 0.96
C HIS A 263 8.35 9.60 2.00
N THR A 264 7.92 9.74 3.25
CA THR A 264 8.81 9.96 4.40
C THR A 264 8.85 8.74 5.31
N ASN A 265 9.89 8.66 6.15
CA ASN A 265 10.09 7.50 7.00
C ASN A 265 9.26 7.52 8.28
N ASP A 266 8.89 8.72 8.72
CA ASP A 266 8.19 9.05 9.94
C ASP A 266 7.29 10.29 9.72
N ALA A 267 6.46 10.60 10.72
CA ALA A 267 5.47 11.65 10.66
C ALA A 267 6.10 13.07 10.74
N PRO A 268 7.05 13.36 11.67
CA PRO A 268 7.72 14.66 11.73
C PRO A 268 8.46 15.04 10.43
N SER A 269 9.12 14.09 9.77
CA SER A 269 9.84 14.35 8.51
C SER A 269 8.90 14.69 7.35
N ALA A 270 7.61 14.34 7.42
CA ALA A 270 6.63 14.75 6.42
C ALA A 270 6.45 16.27 6.41
N VAL A 271 6.49 16.89 7.59
CA VAL A 271 6.38 18.33 7.77
C VAL A 271 7.56 19.04 7.12
N THR A 272 8.79 18.61 7.45
CA THR A 272 9.99 19.18 6.83
C THR A 272 10.03 18.92 5.32
N ARG A 273 9.54 17.75 4.86
CA ARG A 273 9.44 17.44 3.43
C ARG A 273 8.52 18.40 2.68
N LEU A 274 7.41 18.86 3.27
CA LEU A 274 6.58 19.90 2.68
C LEU A 274 7.36 21.21 2.52
N LEU A 275 8.13 21.61 3.53
CA LEU A 275 8.96 22.81 3.46
C LEU A 275 10.08 22.68 2.40
N ASP A 276 10.70 21.51 2.28
CA ASP A 276 11.71 21.19 1.27
C ASP A 276 11.15 21.22 -0.16
N LEU A 277 9.86 20.88 -0.31
CA LEU A 277 9.12 21.06 -1.57
C LEU A 277 8.82 22.53 -1.87
N GLY A 278 9.22 23.47 -1.01
CA GLY A 278 9.05 24.91 -1.22
C GLY A 278 7.74 25.47 -0.68
N ILE A 279 7.03 24.72 0.17
CA ILE A 279 5.83 25.25 0.84
C ILE A 279 6.23 26.25 1.91
N GLU A 280 5.55 27.41 1.92
CA GLU A 280 5.77 28.41 2.96
C GLU A 280 5.29 27.89 4.33
N PRO A 281 6.07 28.09 5.41
CA PRO A 281 5.75 27.56 6.74
C PRO A 281 4.37 27.93 7.26
N TYR A 282 3.92 29.16 7.02
CA TYR A 282 2.60 29.63 7.48
C TYR A 282 1.45 28.92 6.75
N LEU A 283 1.66 28.49 5.50
CA LEU A 283 0.67 27.71 4.74
C LEU A 283 0.63 26.28 5.26
N ALA A 284 1.79 25.67 5.51
CA ALA A 284 1.87 24.32 6.07
C ALA A 284 1.25 24.25 7.47
N SER A 285 1.53 25.22 8.35
CA SER A 285 1.01 25.24 9.72
C SER A 285 -0.51 25.43 9.76
N SER A 286 -1.07 26.24 8.88
CA SER A 286 -2.52 26.53 8.85
C SER A 286 -3.37 25.46 8.15
N SER A 287 -2.78 24.69 7.24
CA SER A 287 -3.49 23.64 6.48
C SER A 287 -3.41 22.25 7.09
N LEU A 288 -2.24 21.86 7.60
CA LEU A 288 -1.99 20.49 8.02
C LEU A 288 -2.70 20.17 9.34
N LEU A 289 -3.51 19.12 9.36
CA LEU A 289 -4.24 18.65 10.54
C LEU A 289 -3.51 17.55 11.28
N ALA A 290 -3.00 16.57 10.52
CA ALA A 290 -2.32 15.41 11.05
C ALA A 290 -1.43 14.76 10.00
N VAL A 291 -0.40 14.07 10.47
CA VAL A 291 0.44 13.18 9.67
C VAL A 291 0.42 11.80 10.31
N LEU A 292 0.01 10.80 9.53
CA LEU A 292 0.02 9.39 9.92
C LEU A 292 1.12 8.66 9.15
N ALA A 293 2.23 8.37 9.81
CA ALA A 293 3.25 7.49 9.24
C ALA A 293 2.92 6.03 9.53
N GLN A 294 3.16 5.15 8.56
CA GLN A 294 2.86 3.72 8.72
C GLN A 294 3.86 2.77 8.04
N ARG A 295 3.95 1.55 8.59
CA ARG A 295 4.58 0.37 7.97
C ARG A 295 3.66 -0.83 8.14
N LEU A 296 3.89 -1.89 7.36
CA LEU A 296 3.26 -3.18 7.56
C LEU A 296 4.24 -4.16 8.19
N VAL A 297 3.80 -4.80 9.27
CA VAL A 297 4.47 -5.95 9.88
C VAL A 297 3.68 -7.22 9.58
N ARG A 298 4.38 -8.35 9.52
CA ARG A 298 3.76 -9.66 9.37
C ARG A 298 3.15 -10.12 10.69
N ARG A 299 1.99 -10.77 10.62
CA ARG A 299 1.29 -11.34 11.78
C ARG A 299 1.83 -12.74 12.08
N ILE A 300 2.07 -13.06 13.34
CA ILE A 300 2.43 -14.43 13.75
C ILE A 300 1.30 -15.38 13.34
N CYS A 301 1.66 -16.50 12.73
CA CYS A 301 0.70 -17.52 12.32
C CYS A 301 -0.04 -18.07 13.56
N PRO A 302 -1.39 -18.05 13.57
CA PRO A 302 -2.17 -18.49 14.72
C PRO A 302 -2.05 -20.01 14.99
N HIS A 303 -1.64 -20.81 13.99
CA HIS A 303 -1.55 -22.26 14.09
C HIS A 303 -0.22 -22.78 14.66
N CYS A 304 0.83 -21.95 14.66
CA CYS A 304 2.17 -22.36 15.10
C CYS A 304 2.83 -21.31 16.01
N ARG A 305 2.00 -20.55 16.72
CA ARG A 305 2.45 -19.55 17.70
C ARG A 305 3.02 -20.25 18.93
N GLU A 306 4.22 -19.88 19.32
CA GLU A 306 4.95 -20.40 20.47
C GLU A 306 5.47 -19.24 21.33
N ALA A 307 5.45 -19.43 22.66
CA ALA A 307 6.03 -18.51 23.62
C ALA A 307 7.56 -18.69 23.69
N VAL A 308 8.31 -17.60 23.74
CA VAL A 308 9.77 -17.60 23.79
C VAL A 308 10.25 -16.61 24.84
N SER A 309 11.23 -17.02 25.64
CA SER A 309 11.89 -16.15 26.60
C SER A 309 12.79 -15.13 25.90
N VAL A 310 12.74 -13.87 26.33
CA VAL A 310 13.62 -12.81 25.83
C VAL A 310 14.69 -12.50 26.87
N THR A 311 15.94 -12.40 26.45
CA THR A 311 17.05 -12.02 27.34
C THR A 311 17.04 -10.52 27.65
N SER A 312 17.69 -10.12 28.74
CA SER A 312 17.85 -8.70 29.08
C SER A 312 18.57 -7.90 27.98
N ALA A 313 19.56 -8.51 27.32
CA ALA A 313 20.30 -7.89 26.22
C ALA A 313 19.39 -7.66 24.99
N GLU A 314 18.58 -8.65 24.61
CA GLU A 314 17.61 -8.50 23.51
C GLU A 314 16.56 -7.44 23.84
N ARG A 315 16.08 -7.37 25.10
CA ARG A 315 15.16 -6.33 25.54
C ARG A 315 15.74 -4.93 25.35
N GLN A 316 16.96 -4.73 25.84
CA GLN A 316 17.64 -3.43 25.76
C GLN A 316 17.91 -3.03 24.31
N ALA A 317 18.34 -3.97 23.46
CA ALA A 317 18.69 -3.71 22.07
C ALA A 317 17.51 -3.26 21.20
N VAL A 318 16.27 -3.55 21.61
CA VAL A 318 15.06 -3.23 20.83
C VAL A 318 14.13 -2.24 21.54
N GLY A 319 14.49 -1.77 22.73
CA GLY A 319 13.67 -0.89 23.57
C GLY A 319 12.44 -1.59 24.19
N LEU A 320 12.46 -2.92 24.34
CA LEU A 320 11.37 -3.65 24.99
C LEU A 320 11.41 -3.42 26.50
N ARG A 321 10.25 -3.20 27.10
CA ARG A 321 10.10 -3.02 28.56
C ARG A 321 10.78 -4.14 29.34
N HIS A 322 11.46 -3.78 30.43
CA HIS A 322 12.25 -4.71 31.23
C HIS A 322 11.45 -5.81 31.94
N ASP A 323 10.16 -5.58 32.18
CA ASP A 323 9.25 -6.54 32.83
C ASP A 323 8.67 -7.60 31.87
N ILE A 324 9.04 -7.55 30.58
CA ILE A 324 8.57 -8.50 29.57
C ILE A 324 9.59 -9.62 29.36
N ASP A 325 9.38 -10.74 30.04
CA ASP A 325 10.25 -11.93 29.91
C ASP A 325 9.82 -12.90 28.82
N THR A 326 8.60 -12.79 28.32
CA THR A 326 8.04 -13.71 27.31
C THR A 326 7.41 -12.95 26.16
N VAL A 327 7.83 -13.29 24.94
CA VAL A 327 7.21 -12.85 23.68
C VAL A 327 6.78 -14.07 22.87
N TYR A 328 6.25 -13.85 21.67
CA TYR A 328 5.80 -14.93 20.81
C TYR A 328 6.53 -14.94 19.48
N ARG A 329 6.69 -16.13 18.89
CA ARG A 329 7.13 -16.33 17.51
C ARG A 329 6.24 -17.37 16.83
N GLY A 330 6.31 -17.44 15.50
CA GLY A 330 5.79 -18.58 14.75
C GLY A 330 6.91 -19.57 14.45
N VAL A 331 6.75 -20.84 14.83
CA VAL A 331 7.77 -21.88 14.55
C VAL A 331 7.77 -22.35 13.10
N GLY A 332 6.69 -22.10 12.37
CA GLY A 332 6.47 -22.60 11.02
C GLY A 332 5.59 -23.84 11.00
N CYS A 333 4.60 -23.86 10.11
CA CYS A 333 3.72 -24.99 9.83
C CYS A 333 3.20 -24.90 8.39
N ASP A 334 2.43 -25.87 7.95
CA ASP A 334 1.88 -25.92 6.58
C ASP A 334 0.97 -24.73 6.27
N HIS A 335 0.20 -24.23 7.25
CA HIS A 335 -0.67 -23.07 7.06
C HIS A 335 0.08 -21.79 6.72
N CYS A 336 1.30 -21.62 7.25
CA CYS A 336 2.16 -20.47 6.98
C CYS A 336 3.35 -20.82 6.07
N ARG A 337 3.37 -22.03 5.49
CA ARG A 337 4.43 -22.53 4.60
C ARG A 337 5.82 -22.46 5.25
N GLY A 338 5.88 -22.82 6.53
CA GLY A 338 7.12 -22.80 7.32
C GLY A 338 7.62 -21.41 7.70
N THR A 339 6.94 -20.31 7.32
CA THR A 339 7.45 -18.96 7.57
C THR A 339 7.27 -18.48 9.01
N GLY A 340 6.30 -19.04 9.72
CA GLY A 340 5.85 -18.55 11.03
C GLY A 340 4.88 -17.35 10.95
N TYR A 341 4.55 -16.86 9.75
CA TYR A 341 3.70 -15.67 9.57
C TYR A 341 2.50 -15.91 8.65
N GLN A 342 1.40 -15.19 8.89
CA GLN A 342 0.22 -15.26 8.04
C GLN A 342 -0.53 -13.91 8.04
N GLY A 343 -0.46 -13.19 6.92
CA GLY A 343 -1.07 -11.86 6.78
C GLY A 343 -0.23 -10.75 7.40
N ARG A 344 -0.75 -9.52 7.30
CA ARG A 344 -0.08 -8.29 7.71
C ARG A 344 -1.05 -7.34 8.42
N PHE A 345 -0.50 -6.44 9.22
CA PHE A 345 -1.25 -5.32 9.81
C PHE A 345 -0.32 -4.10 9.96
N GLY A 346 -0.91 -2.93 10.21
CA GLY A 346 -0.15 -1.69 10.30
C GLY A 346 0.51 -1.47 11.66
N VAL A 347 1.67 -0.83 11.65
CA VAL A 347 2.23 -0.08 12.79
C VAL A 347 2.23 1.40 12.43
N PHE A 348 1.86 2.24 13.38
CA PHE A 348 1.49 3.64 13.13
C PHE A 348 2.25 4.60 14.04
N GLU A 349 2.52 5.79 13.51
CA GLU A 349 2.95 6.97 14.27
C GLU A 349 2.09 8.15 13.82
N LEU A 350 1.28 8.68 14.74
CA LEU A 350 0.33 9.76 14.46
C LEU A 350 0.82 11.06 15.09
N LEU A 351 1.22 12.00 14.25
CA LEU A 351 1.51 13.37 14.64
C LEU A 351 0.27 14.24 14.44
N MET A 352 -0.30 14.75 15.53
CA MET A 352 -1.36 15.75 15.48
C MET A 352 -0.75 17.14 15.37
N VAL A 353 -1.27 17.99 14.50
CA VAL A 353 -0.79 19.38 14.35
C VAL A 353 -1.56 20.28 15.31
N THR A 354 -1.04 20.39 16.53
CA THR A 354 -1.52 21.29 17.58
C THR A 354 -0.94 22.71 17.41
N GLY A 355 -1.38 23.68 18.22
CA GLY A 355 -0.83 25.04 18.20
C GLY A 355 0.69 25.09 18.41
N GLN A 356 1.24 24.28 19.31
CA GLN A 356 2.69 24.26 19.55
C GLN A 356 3.45 23.66 18.34
N ILE A 357 2.87 22.64 17.70
CA ILE A 357 3.42 22.07 16.47
C ILE A 357 3.33 23.11 15.34
N GLN A 358 2.22 23.84 15.22
CA GLN A 358 2.07 24.94 14.25
C GLN A 358 3.13 26.02 14.45
N ASP A 359 3.41 26.44 15.68
CA ASP A 359 4.45 27.42 15.99
C ASP A 359 5.85 26.90 15.65
N SER A 360 6.08 25.60 15.85
CA SER A 360 7.32 24.93 15.48
C SER A 360 7.49 24.87 13.96
N ILE A 361 6.41 24.61 13.21
CA ILE A 361 6.40 24.67 11.75
C ILE A 361 6.75 26.08 11.27
N GLN A 362 6.10 27.11 11.82
CA GLN A 362 6.33 28.51 11.43
C GLN A 362 7.80 28.94 11.62
N ARG A 363 8.44 28.46 12.69
CA ARG A 363 9.86 28.70 12.98
C ARG A 363 10.81 27.80 12.17
N ARG A 364 10.29 26.96 11.27
CA ARG A 364 11.06 25.98 10.48
C ARG A 364 11.88 25.03 11.37
N ALA A 365 11.29 24.59 12.47
CA ALA A 365 11.92 23.62 13.37
C ALA A 365 12.29 22.33 12.63
N SER A 366 13.36 21.69 13.08
CA SER A 366 13.82 20.41 12.57
C SER A 366 12.81 19.29 12.88
N ALA A 367 12.89 18.19 12.12
CA ALA A 367 12.07 17.01 12.39
C ALA A 367 12.30 16.44 13.81
N ALA A 368 13.50 16.61 14.38
CA ALA A 368 13.82 16.19 15.74
C ALA A 368 13.09 17.03 16.80
N GLU A 369 13.03 18.35 16.63
CA GLU A 369 12.29 19.25 17.53
C GLU A 369 10.77 18.99 17.45
N ILE A 370 10.24 18.82 16.23
CA ILE A 370 8.83 18.46 16.02
C ILE A 370 8.53 17.09 16.65
N ARG A 371 9.45 16.11 16.53
CA ARG A 371 9.33 14.81 17.19
C ARG A 371 9.26 14.94 18.70
N ALA A 372 10.19 15.69 19.30
CA ALA A 372 10.26 15.87 20.75
C ALA A 372 8.96 16.49 21.29
N LEU A 373 8.43 17.49 20.61
CA LEU A 373 7.15 18.09 20.96
C LEU A 373 5.98 17.13 20.75
N GLY A 374 5.94 16.41 19.63
CA GLY A 374 4.93 15.39 19.38
C GLY A 374 4.90 14.33 20.49
N LEU A 375 6.07 13.86 20.94
CA LEU A 375 6.19 12.91 22.05
C LEU A 375 5.59 13.47 23.35
N GLN A 376 5.86 14.74 23.67
CA GLN A 376 5.28 15.42 24.83
C GLN A 376 3.75 15.52 24.73
N GLU A 377 3.20 15.64 23.52
CA GLU A 377 1.77 15.69 23.23
C GLU A 377 1.15 14.30 22.95
N GLY A 378 1.83 13.23 23.38
CA GLY A 378 1.32 11.86 23.34
C GLY A 378 1.41 11.18 21.97
N MET A 379 2.20 11.70 21.02
CA MET A 379 2.56 10.95 19.82
C MET A 379 3.33 9.70 20.25
N ARG A 380 2.86 8.53 19.83
CA ARG A 380 3.59 7.28 20.01
C ARG A 380 4.45 7.00 18.77
N PRO A 381 5.77 6.81 18.92
CA PRO A 381 6.61 6.38 17.80
C PRO A 381 6.22 5.01 17.27
N MET A 382 6.44 4.82 15.98
CA MET A 382 6.08 3.57 15.29
C MET A 382 6.77 2.33 15.90
N ARG A 383 8.00 2.50 16.37
CA ARG A 383 8.75 1.46 17.11
C ARG A 383 8.00 1.02 18.35
N LEU A 384 7.52 1.96 19.17
CA LEU A 384 6.80 1.66 20.41
C LEU A 384 5.43 1.03 20.14
N ASP A 385 4.70 1.50 19.12
CA ASP A 385 3.46 0.86 18.68
C ASP A 385 3.71 -0.59 18.22
N GLY A 386 4.80 -0.83 17.48
CA GLY A 386 5.23 -2.17 17.09
C GLY A 386 5.56 -3.07 18.29
N LEU A 387 6.34 -2.57 19.27
CA LEU A 387 6.69 -3.32 20.47
C LEU A 387 5.47 -3.67 21.33
N GLN A 388 4.50 -2.76 21.45
CA GLN A 388 3.23 -3.06 22.12
C GLN A 388 2.52 -4.26 21.45
N LYS A 389 2.53 -4.33 20.11
CA LYS A 389 1.95 -5.44 19.36
C LYS A 389 2.77 -6.73 19.46
N VAL A 390 4.06 -6.65 19.79
CA VAL A 390 4.89 -7.82 20.16
C VAL A 390 4.48 -8.36 21.53
N ILE A 391 4.27 -7.48 22.51
CA ILE A 391 3.80 -7.85 23.85
C ILE A 391 2.44 -8.56 23.77
N GLU A 392 1.55 -8.08 22.91
CA GLU A 392 0.25 -8.72 22.61
C GLU A 392 0.38 -10.03 21.83
N GLY A 393 1.59 -10.37 21.36
CA GLY A 393 1.90 -11.56 20.57
C GLY A 393 1.26 -11.57 19.18
N LYS A 394 1.06 -10.39 18.59
CA LYS A 394 0.56 -10.23 17.22
C LYS A 394 1.67 -10.32 16.18
N THR A 395 2.88 -9.84 16.51
CA THR A 395 4.08 -9.87 15.66
C THR A 395 5.33 -10.17 16.48
N THR A 396 6.50 -10.22 15.85
CA THR A 396 7.79 -10.56 16.45
C THR A 396 8.70 -9.34 16.59
N LEU A 397 9.70 -9.43 17.47
CA LEU A 397 10.75 -8.41 17.61
C LEU A 397 11.50 -8.18 16.29
N ASP A 398 11.79 -9.26 15.56
CA ASP A 398 12.46 -9.21 14.26
C ASP A 398 11.66 -8.39 13.24
N GLU A 399 10.34 -8.58 13.19
CA GLU A 399 9.49 -7.84 12.26
C GLU A 399 9.43 -6.35 12.56
N VAL A 400 9.28 -5.99 13.84
CA VAL A 400 9.28 -4.58 14.25
C VAL A 400 10.63 -3.94 13.93
N THR A 401 11.73 -4.62 14.26
CA THR A 401 13.08 -4.11 14.03
C THR A 401 13.41 -3.98 12.55
N ARG A 402 12.90 -4.88 11.70
CA ARG A 402 13.09 -4.84 10.26
C ARG A 402 12.46 -3.61 9.59
N VAL A 403 11.33 -3.12 10.10
CA VAL A 403 10.54 -2.08 9.40
C VAL A 403 10.57 -0.72 10.07
N THR A 404 11.07 -0.63 11.31
CA THR A 404 11.13 0.62 12.08
C THR A 404 12.58 0.99 12.39
N VAL A 405 12.85 2.28 12.58
CA VAL A 405 14.15 2.77 13.07
C VAL A 405 14.12 2.76 14.59
N ASP A 406 15.29 2.70 15.22
CA ASP A 406 15.38 2.91 16.66
C ASP A 406 14.99 4.35 17.00
N VAL A 407 14.40 4.53 18.18
CA VAL A 407 13.99 5.86 18.64
C VAL A 407 14.55 5.99 20.04
N ASP A 408 15.51 6.91 20.20
CA ASP A 408 15.99 7.33 21.51
C ASP A 408 14.83 7.99 22.26
N VAL A 409 14.03 7.17 22.94
CA VAL A 409 13.06 7.64 23.91
C VAL A 409 13.76 7.50 25.24
N GLU A 410 14.23 8.60 25.81
CA GLU A 410 14.64 8.61 27.22
C GLU A 410 13.42 8.18 28.04
N THR A 411 13.40 6.90 28.44
CA THR A 411 12.35 6.29 29.28
C THR A 411 12.49 6.68 30.73
#